data_AF-A0A428PEM8-F1
#
_entry.id   AF-A0A428PEM8-F1
#
_cell.length_a   1.000
_cell.length_b   1.000
_cell.length_c   1.000
_cell.angle_alpha   90.00
_cell.angle_beta   90.00
_cell.angle_gamma   90.00
#
_symmetry.space_group_name_H-M   'P 1'
#
loop_
_entity.id
_entity.type
_entity.pdbx_description
1 polymer ?
#
loop_
_entity_poly.entity_id
_entity_poly.type
_entity_poly.pdbx_seq_one_letter_code
_entity_poly.pdbx_strand_id
1 'polypeptide(L)'
;LPAKYFLVRILRGSEHLTANSLVHWCTWLGCTGGSTLIAYVIASGIPVFRDLVSLIGALLGFCLAYQPTGCMWLYDNWSRQNRDWKWKGMVAWCVFIIALGSFMTVSGTYGSIVNIIDSLKKSGGTRPWTCADNSNSV
;
A
#
# COMPACT_ATOMS: atom_id res chain seq x y z
N LEU A 1 8.11 -2.03 11.51
CA LEU A 1 6.70 -2.49 11.62
C LEU A 1 6.45 -3.82 10.88
N PRO A 2 6.64 -3.94 9.55
CA PRO A 2 6.33 -5.17 8.82
C PRO A 2 7.16 -6.37 9.29
N ALA A 3 8.47 -6.21 9.42
CA ALA A 3 9.36 -7.29 9.90
C ALA A 3 8.93 -7.88 11.26
N LYS A 4 8.55 -7.02 12.22
CA LYS A 4 8.03 -7.45 13.53
C LYS A 4 6.72 -8.21 13.39
N TYR A 5 5.81 -7.75 12.54
CA TYR A 5 4.53 -8.41 12.31
C TYR A 5 4.73 -9.82 11.75
N PHE A 6 5.58 -9.97 10.73
CA PHE A 6 5.92 -11.27 10.16
C PHE A 6 6.59 -12.19 11.19
N LEU A 7 7.56 -11.69 11.94
CA LEU A 7 8.22 -12.48 12.99
C LEU A 7 7.24 -12.98 14.05
N VAL A 8 6.39 -12.11 14.57
CA VAL A 8 5.39 -12.49 15.58
C VAL A 8 4.39 -13.49 15.00
N ARG A 9 4.09 -13.44 13.70
CA ARG A 9 3.16 -14.37 13.07
C ARG A 9 3.78 -15.74 12.81
N ILE A 10 5.04 -15.78 12.39
CA ILE A 10 5.77 -17.02 12.09
C ILE A 10 6.15 -17.76 13.37
N LEU A 11 6.62 -17.05 14.41
CA LEU A 11 7.05 -17.66 15.68
C LEU A 11 5.93 -17.71 16.73
N ARG A 12 4.67 -17.45 16.34
CA ARG A 12 3.55 -17.44 17.30
C ARG A 12 3.37 -18.84 17.90
N GLY A 13 3.46 -18.94 19.22
CA GLY A 13 3.27 -20.22 19.94
C GLY A 13 4.55 -21.07 20.10
N SER A 14 5.71 -20.55 19.70
CA SER A 14 7.00 -21.20 19.92
C SER A 14 7.80 -20.52 21.04
N GLU A 15 8.56 -21.29 21.81
CA GLU A 15 9.51 -20.77 22.83
C GLU A 15 10.62 -19.91 22.20
N HIS A 16 10.90 -20.11 20.91
CA HIS A 16 11.86 -19.32 20.14
C HIS A 16 11.44 -17.85 19.95
N LEU A 17 10.21 -17.47 20.28
CA LEU A 17 9.77 -16.07 20.18
C LEU A 17 10.47 -15.16 21.20
N THR A 18 10.79 -15.69 22.38
CA THR A 18 11.39 -14.93 23.50
C THR A 18 12.75 -15.48 23.90
N ALA A 19 13.05 -16.76 23.59
CA ALA A 19 14.35 -17.34 23.82
C ALA A 19 15.39 -16.91 22.77
N ASN A 20 16.62 -16.66 23.22
CA ASN A 20 17.78 -16.36 22.36
C ASN A 20 18.26 -17.62 21.64
N SER A 21 17.51 -18.02 20.61
CA SER A 21 17.76 -19.20 19.79
C SER A 21 18.23 -18.81 18.39
N LEU A 22 19.00 -19.66 17.73
CA LEU A 22 19.42 -19.45 16.34
C LEU A 22 18.22 -19.27 15.41
N VAL A 23 17.11 -19.98 15.65
CA VAL A 23 15.85 -19.85 14.89
C VAL A 23 15.25 -18.44 15.02
N HIS A 24 15.31 -17.85 16.22
CA HIS A 24 14.88 -16.47 16.45
C HIS A 24 15.70 -15.48 15.60
N TRP A 25 17.03 -15.58 15.68
CA TRP A 25 17.93 -14.68 14.96
C TRP A 25 17.83 -14.83 13.44
N CYS A 26 17.80 -16.05 12.93
CA CYS A 26 17.62 -16.31 11.50
C CYS A 26 16.30 -15.74 10.98
N THR A 27 15.20 -15.93 11.72
CA THR A 27 13.89 -15.39 11.29
C THR A 27 13.84 -13.87 11.41
N TRP A 28 14.43 -13.29 12.46
CA TRP A 28 14.53 -11.84 12.62
C TRP A 28 15.33 -11.20 11.50
N LEU A 29 16.53 -11.72 11.21
CA LEU A 29 17.38 -11.23 10.13
C LEU A 29 16.76 -11.48 8.75
N GLY A 30 16.07 -12.61 8.56
CA GLY A 30 15.32 -12.90 7.34
C GLY A 30 14.17 -11.91 7.11
N CYS A 31 13.36 -11.63 8.13
CA CYS A 31 12.24 -10.69 8.03
C CYS A 31 12.71 -9.24 7.83
N THR A 32 13.77 -8.82 8.54
CA THR A 32 14.33 -7.47 8.40
C THR A 32 15.05 -7.32 7.06
N GLY A 33 15.92 -8.26 6.70
CA GLY A 33 16.62 -8.30 5.41
C GLY A 33 15.66 -8.35 4.22
N GLY A 34 14.61 -9.18 4.29
CA GLY A 34 13.57 -9.24 3.27
C GLY A 34 12.81 -7.92 3.12
N SER A 35 12.46 -7.26 4.23
CA SER A 35 11.84 -5.93 4.19
C SER A 35 12.77 -4.88 3.56
N THR A 36 14.06 -4.93 3.88
CA THR A 36 15.07 -4.02 3.32
C THR A 36 15.27 -4.27 1.82
N LEU A 37 15.31 -5.54 1.40
CA LEU A 37 15.44 -5.91 0.00
C LEU A 37 14.26 -5.40 -0.84
N ILE A 38 13.03 -5.61 -0.36
CA ILE A 38 11.83 -5.11 -1.04
C ILE A 38 11.86 -3.58 -1.15
N ALA A 39 12.22 -2.89 -0.06
CA ALA A 39 12.35 -1.44 -0.07
C ALA A 39 13.42 -0.95 -1.07
N TYR A 40 14.55 -1.65 -1.15
CA TYR A 40 15.62 -1.35 -2.11
C TYR A 40 15.15 -1.50 -3.56
N VAL A 41 14.44 -2.59 -3.89
CA VAL A 41 13.91 -2.82 -5.25
C VAL A 41 12.91 -1.73 -5.64
N ILE A 42 12.03 -1.33 -4.72
CA ILE A 42 11.04 -0.27 -5.01
C ILE A 42 11.73 1.10 -5.16
N ALA A 43 12.67 1.43 -4.27
CA ALA A 43 13.39 2.71 -4.28
C ALA A 43 14.29 2.88 -5.52
N SER A 44 14.92 1.80 -5.99
CA SER A 44 15.71 1.80 -7.23
C SER A 44 14.85 1.85 -8.49
N GLY A 45 13.59 1.39 -8.42
CA GLY A 45 12.61 1.47 -9.49
C GLY A 45 11.97 2.87 -9.67
N ILE A 46 11.65 3.55 -8.56
CA ILE A 46 11.07 4.90 -8.58
C ILE A 46 11.98 5.82 -7.76
N PRO A 47 12.99 6.46 -8.39
CA PRO A 47 14.01 7.23 -7.68
C PRO A 47 13.50 8.55 -7.10
N VAL A 48 12.24 8.93 -7.37
CA VAL A 48 11.58 10.12 -6.84
C VAL A 48 10.60 9.73 -5.74
N PHE A 49 10.96 9.96 -4.48
CA PHE A 49 10.14 9.58 -3.32
C PHE A 49 8.73 10.17 -3.34
N ARG A 50 8.59 11.43 -3.80
CA ARG A 50 7.28 12.11 -3.91
C ARG A 50 6.32 11.36 -4.84
N ASP A 51 6.82 10.86 -5.96
CA ASP A 51 6.01 10.17 -6.95
C ASP A 51 5.61 8.77 -6.46
N LEU A 52 6.51 8.10 -5.73
CA LEU A 52 6.23 6.84 -5.04
C LEU A 52 5.13 7.00 -3.98
N VAL A 53 5.23 8.01 -3.12
CA VAL A 53 4.22 8.26 -2.07
C VAL A 53 2.89 8.64 -2.70
N SER A 54 2.90 9.44 -3.77
CA SER A 54 1.70 9.78 -4.51
C SER A 54 1.00 8.54 -5.09
N LEU A 55 1.76 7.64 -5.71
CA LEU A 55 1.23 6.40 -6.29
C LEU A 55 0.62 5.49 -5.22
N ILE A 56 1.31 5.29 -4.10
CA ILE A 56 0.82 4.48 -2.98
C ILE A 56 -0.46 5.08 -2.39
N GLY A 57 -0.48 6.40 -2.19
CA GLY A 57 -1.65 7.11 -1.67
C GLY A 57 -2.85 7.05 -2.61
N ALA A 58 -2.63 7.19 -3.93
CA ALA A 58 -3.69 7.10 -4.93
C ALA A 58 -4.30 5.69 -5.02
N LEU A 59 -3.46 4.64 -4.95
CA LEU A 59 -3.90 3.25 -4.97
C LEU A 59 -4.61 2.84 -3.68
N LEU A 60 -3.94 3.03 -2.54
CA LEU A 60 -4.38 2.45 -1.26
C LEU A 60 -5.30 3.38 -0.48
N GLY A 61 -5.14 4.71 -0.60
CA GLY A 61 -5.88 5.67 0.19
C GLY A 61 -7.39 5.55 -0.03
N PHE A 62 -7.84 5.63 -1.28
CA PHE A 62 -9.27 5.52 -1.60
C PHE A 62 -9.81 4.10 -1.46
N CYS A 63 -9.00 3.10 -1.84
CA CYS A 63 -9.36 1.69 -1.78
C CYS A 63 -9.57 1.21 -0.35
N LEU A 64 -8.79 1.69 0.62
CA LEU A 64 -8.90 1.27 2.02
C LEU A 64 -9.85 2.15 2.84
N ALA A 65 -9.98 3.45 2.52
CA ALA A 65 -10.81 4.35 3.31
C ALA A 65 -12.29 4.39 2.87
N TYR A 66 -12.56 4.43 1.56
CA TYR A 66 -13.91 4.69 1.05
C TYR A 66 -14.65 3.44 0.59
N GLN A 67 -13.97 2.49 -0.04
CA GLN A 67 -14.63 1.27 -0.53
C GLN A 67 -15.13 0.37 0.63
N PRO A 68 -14.35 0.12 1.70
CA PRO A 68 -14.76 -0.79 2.76
C PRO A 68 -15.89 -0.21 3.61
N THR A 69 -15.93 1.11 3.78
CA THR A 69 -17.01 1.77 4.54
C THR A 69 -18.36 1.64 3.84
N GLY A 70 -18.39 1.75 2.50
CA GLY A 70 -19.59 1.46 1.71
C GLY A 70 -19.98 -0.02 1.74
N CYS A 71 -19.02 -0.93 1.56
CA CYS A 71 -19.28 -2.37 1.56
C CYS A 71 -19.73 -2.89 2.93
N MET A 72 -19.14 -2.40 4.02
CA MET A 72 -19.49 -2.81 5.38
C MET A 72 -20.93 -2.41 5.72
N TRP A 73 -21.34 -1.19 5.39
CA TRP A 73 -22.72 -0.76 5.60
C TRP A 73 -23.71 -1.60 4.79
N LEU A 74 -23.37 -1.91 3.52
CA LEU A 74 -24.20 -2.76 2.69
C LEU A 74 -24.34 -4.16 3.29
N TYR A 75 -23.25 -4.76 3.78
CA TYR A 75 -23.25 -6.07 4.41
C TYR A 75 -24.14 -6.10 5.67
N ASP A 76 -23.94 -5.17 6.60
CA ASP A 76 -24.68 -5.14 7.88
C ASP A 76 -26.17 -4.85 7.69
N ASN A 77 -26.53 -4.10 6.65
CA ASN A 77 -27.90 -3.63 6.42
C ASN A 77 -28.65 -4.39 5.31
N TRP A 78 -28.03 -5.39 4.67
CA TRP A 78 -28.62 -6.16 3.57
C TRP A 78 -29.82 -7.00 4.00
N SER A 79 -29.75 -7.58 5.20
CA SER A 79 -30.76 -8.51 5.74
C SER A 79 -31.95 -7.80 6.41
N ARG A 80 -32.06 -6.47 6.35
CA ARG A 80 -33.20 -5.76 6.94
C ARG A 80 -34.50 -6.12 6.23
N GLN A 81 -35.50 -6.51 7.03
CA GLN A 81 -36.81 -6.95 6.56
C GLN A 81 -37.70 -5.77 6.10
N ASN A 82 -37.54 -4.57 6.71
CA ASN A 82 -38.23 -3.34 6.30
C ASN A 82 -37.37 -2.51 5.36
N ARG A 83 -37.69 -2.57 4.05
CA ARG A 83 -37.04 -1.79 2.99
C ARG A 83 -37.76 -0.47 2.74
N ASP A 84 -37.66 0.44 3.71
CA ASP A 84 -38.23 1.78 3.60
C ASP A 84 -37.56 2.62 2.50
N TRP A 85 -38.19 3.73 2.10
CA TRP A 85 -37.60 4.69 1.16
C TRP A 85 -36.24 5.22 1.64
N LYS A 86 -36.09 5.39 2.96
CA LYS A 86 -34.81 5.76 3.60
C LYS A 86 -33.73 4.69 3.40
N TRP A 87 -34.10 3.40 3.42
CA TRP A 87 -33.17 2.30 3.15
C TRP A 87 -32.67 2.34 1.71
N LYS A 88 -33.57 2.53 0.74
CA LYS A 88 -33.19 2.68 -0.68
C LYS A 88 -32.29 3.90 -0.91
N GLY A 89 -32.58 5.01 -0.24
CA GLY A 89 -31.74 6.22 -0.29
C GLY A 89 -30.34 6.00 0.27
N MET A 90 -30.21 5.30 1.41
CA MET A 90 -28.90 4.97 1.98
C MET A 90 -28.13 3.95 1.13
N VAL A 91 -28.81 2.95 0.52
CA VAL A 91 -28.16 2.02 -0.43
C VAL A 91 -27.61 2.76 -1.63
N ALA A 92 -28.38 3.67 -2.23
CA ALA A 92 -27.91 4.50 -3.34
C ALA A 92 -26.70 5.34 -2.95
N TRP A 93 -26.69 5.89 -1.72
CA TRP A 93 -25.55 6.64 -1.19
C TRP A 93 -24.30 5.78 -1.00
N CYS A 94 -24.43 4.58 -0.45
CA CYS A 94 -23.30 3.66 -0.28
C CYS A 94 -22.73 3.20 -1.62
N VAL A 95 -23.58 2.88 -2.60
CA VAL A 95 -23.15 2.54 -3.96
C VAL A 95 -22.44 3.73 -4.62
N PHE A 96 -22.94 4.95 -4.42
CA PHE A 96 -22.30 6.17 -4.90
C PHE A 96 -20.90 6.38 -4.30
N ILE A 97 -20.72 6.16 -3.00
CA ILE A 97 -19.41 6.24 -2.34
C ILE A 97 -18.44 5.20 -2.90
N ILE A 98 -18.90 3.96 -3.12
CA ILE A 98 -18.06 2.90 -3.71
C ILE A 98 -17.65 3.27 -5.14
N ALA A 99 -18.60 3.75 -5.94
CA ALA A 99 -18.34 4.18 -7.31
C ALA A 99 -17.33 5.34 -7.36
N LEU A 100 -17.55 6.39 -6.54
CA LEU A 100 -16.60 7.50 -6.41
C LEU A 100 -15.23 7.03 -5.91
N GLY A 101 -15.19 6.15 -4.92
CA GLY A 101 -13.94 5.59 -4.40
C GLY A 101 -13.17 4.84 -5.48
N SER A 102 -13.86 4.01 -6.28
CA SER A 102 -13.24 3.31 -7.41
C SER A 102 -12.74 4.26 -8.50
N PHE A 103 -13.52 5.30 -8.83
CA PHE A 103 -13.14 6.32 -9.79
C PHE A 103 -11.92 7.13 -9.33
N MET A 104 -11.87 7.53 -8.06
CA MET A 104 -10.74 8.24 -7.46
C MET A 104 -9.48 7.36 -7.43
N THR A 105 -9.60 6.06 -7.13
CA THR A 105 -8.47 5.14 -7.22
C THR A 105 -7.92 5.07 -8.65
N VAL A 106 -8.78 4.90 -9.66
CA VAL A 106 -8.33 4.78 -11.06
C VAL A 106 -7.73 6.09 -11.56
N SER A 107 -8.43 7.21 -11.40
CA SER A 107 -7.97 8.53 -11.86
C SER A 107 -6.71 8.99 -11.13
N GLY A 108 -6.64 8.78 -9.80
CA GLY A 108 -5.46 9.08 -9.02
C GLY A 108 -4.25 8.25 -9.44
N THR A 109 -4.44 6.94 -9.62
CA THR A 109 -3.35 6.04 -10.04
C THR A 109 -2.83 6.43 -11.42
N TYR A 110 -3.73 6.73 -12.35
CA TYR A 110 -3.37 7.22 -13.68
C TYR A 110 -2.57 8.53 -13.61
N GLY A 111 -3.04 9.50 -12.83
CA GLY A 111 -2.32 10.77 -12.62
C GLY A 111 -0.92 10.58 -12.04
N SER A 112 -0.78 9.71 -11.03
CA SER A 112 0.53 9.38 -10.46
C SER A 112 1.46 8.70 -11.47
N ILE A 113 0.96 7.81 -12.32
CA ILE A 113 1.76 7.16 -13.37
C ILE A 113 2.24 8.19 -14.41
N VAL A 114 1.36 9.09 -14.85
CA VAL A 114 1.73 10.15 -15.80
C VAL A 114 2.79 11.08 -15.20
N ASN A 115 2.66 11.43 -13.91
CA ASN A 115 3.67 12.21 -13.21
C ASN A 115 5.02 11.50 -13.15
N ILE A 116 5.05 10.19 -12.88
CA ILE A 116 6.29 9.40 -12.92
C ILE A 116 6.92 9.47 -14.32
N ILE A 117 6.14 9.29 -15.38
CA ILE A 117 6.64 9.34 -16.76
C ILE A 117 7.21 10.73 -17.09
N ASP A 118 6.55 11.81 -16.66
CA ASP A 118 7.03 13.18 -16.85
C ASP A 118 8.34 13.44 -16.08
N SER A 119 8.40 13.01 -14.81
CA SER A 119 9.61 13.08 -13.98
C SER A 119 10.80 12.35 -14.60
N LEU A 120 10.56 11.22 -15.27
CA LEU A 120 11.60 10.44 -15.95
C LEU A 120 12.06 11.05 -17.28
N LYS A 121 11.18 11.80 -17.98
CA LYS A 121 11.49 12.42 -19.28
C LYS A 121 12.18 13.77 -19.16
N LYS A 122 12.10 14.46 -18.01
CA LYS A 122 12.79 15.73 -17.80
C LYS A 122 14.30 15.57 -17.96
N SER A 123 14.93 16.43 -18.75
CA SER A 123 16.39 16.47 -18.91
C SER A 123 17.05 16.68 -17.55
N GLY A 124 17.84 15.72 -17.09
CA GLY A 124 18.43 15.69 -15.75
C GLY A 124 17.64 14.88 -14.71
N GLY A 125 16.55 14.23 -15.10
CA GLY A 125 15.78 13.32 -14.24
C GLY A 125 16.56 12.05 -13.88
N THR A 126 16.45 11.63 -12.62
CA THR A 126 17.05 10.38 -12.13
C THR A 126 16.40 9.19 -12.84
N ARG A 127 17.21 8.32 -13.46
CA ARG A 127 16.70 7.11 -14.12
C ARG A 127 16.56 5.98 -13.09
N PRO A 128 15.61 5.05 -13.28
CA PRO A 128 15.58 3.81 -12.51
C PRO A 128 16.88 3.05 -12.75
N TRP A 129 17.42 2.43 -11.71
CA TRP A 129 18.63 1.60 -11.83
C TRP A 129 19.81 2.31 -12.50
N THR A 130 20.02 3.60 -12.17
CA THR A 130 21.26 4.27 -12.57
C THR A 130 22.43 3.55 -11.93
N CYS A 131 23.17 2.78 -12.72
CA CYS A 131 24.54 2.37 -12.42
C CYS A 131 25.46 3.61 -12.54
N ALA A 132 25.08 4.71 -11.89
CA ALA A 132 25.85 5.93 -11.85
C ALA A 132 26.97 5.74 -10.84
N ASP A 133 28.17 6.14 -11.25
CA ASP A 133 29.34 6.09 -10.41
C ASP A 133 29.29 7.20 -9.36
N ASN A 134 29.11 6.82 -8.10
CA ASN A 134 29.07 7.73 -6.94
C ASN A 134 30.45 7.86 -6.26
N SER A 135 31.52 7.29 -6.86
CA SER A 135 32.85 7.25 -6.24
C SER A 135 33.53 8.62 -6.11
N ASN A 136 32.96 9.67 -6.71
CA ASN A 136 33.52 11.02 -6.72
C ASN A 136 32.50 12.09 -6.23
N SER A 137 31.52 11.71 -5.42
CA SER A 137 30.70 12.68 -4.69
C SER A 137 31.43 13.10 -3.41
N VAL A 138 32.01 14.31 -3.42
CA VAL A 138 32.48 15.03 -2.24
C VAL A 138 31.34 15.55 -1.38
#